data_AF-A0A2R8ZW70-F1
#
_entry.id   AF-A0A2R8ZW70-F1
#
_cell.length_a   1.000
_cell.length_b   1.000
_cell.length_c   1.000
_cell.angle_alpha   90.00
_cell.angle_beta   90.00
_cell.angle_gamma   90.00
#
_symmetry.space_group_name_H-M   'P 1'
#
loop_
_entity.id
_entity.type
_entity.pdbx_description
1 polymer ?
#
loop_
_entity_poly.entity_id
_entity_poly.type
_entity_poly.pdbx_seq_one_letter_code
_entity_poly.pdbx_strand_id
1 'polypeptide(L)'
;MSDEEARQSGGSSQAGAVTVSDVQELMRRKEEIEAQIKANYDMLESGLQADDEIVEFGSVNTQNFQSLHNIGSVVQHSEGKPLNVTVIRRGEKHQLRLVPTRWAGKGLLGCNIIPLQR
;
A
#
# COMPACT_ATOMS: atom_id res chain seq x y z
N MET A 1 25.95 45.64 -61.54
CA MET A 1 24.49 45.80 -61.40
C MET A 1 23.98 44.41 -61.05
N SER A 2 23.99 44.06 -59.76
CA SER A 2 22.84 44.24 -58.84
C SER A 2 21.80 43.17 -59.21
N ASP A 3 21.50 42.16 -58.39
CA ASP A 3 21.16 42.29 -56.98
C ASP A 3 21.55 41.08 -56.11
N GLU A 4 21.80 41.43 -54.86
CA GLU A 4 22.06 40.64 -53.67
C GLU A 4 20.73 40.35 -52.94
N GLU A 5 20.80 39.43 -51.96
CA GLU A 5 19.75 39.09 -50.96
C GLU A 5 18.64 38.12 -51.43
N ALA A 6 18.26 37.07 -50.70
CA ALA A 6 18.22 36.93 -49.26
C ALA A 6 18.58 35.50 -48.81
N ARG A 7 19.58 35.41 -47.93
CA ARG A 7 19.76 34.26 -47.04
C ARG A 7 18.78 34.42 -45.88
N GLN A 8 17.72 33.63 -45.84
CA GLN A 8 16.97 33.46 -44.59
C GLN A 8 17.65 32.41 -43.73
N SER A 9 18.50 32.91 -42.84
CA SER A 9 18.90 32.21 -41.63
C SER A 9 17.73 32.27 -40.64
N GLY A 10 17.28 31.11 -40.16
CA GLY A 10 16.20 30.99 -39.18
C GLY A 10 16.49 29.88 -38.18
N GLY A 11 17.69 29.88 -37.60
CA GLY A 11 17.97 29.11 -36.40
C GLY A 11 17.47 29.89 -35.19
N SER A 12 16.39 29.41 -34.56
CA SER A 12 16.05 29.74 -33.19
C SER A 12 15.45 28.50 -32.54
N SER A 13 16.31 27.68 -31.94
CA SER A 13 15.89 26.69 -30.95
C SER A 13 15.22 27.44 -29.80
N GLN A 14 13.89 27.46 -29.76
CA GLN A 14 13.16 27.98 -28.61
C GLN A 14 13.46 27.07 -27.41
N ALA A 15 14.34 27.51 -26.53
CA ALA A 15 14.29 27.11 -25.13
C ALA A 15 13.00 27.74 -24.56
N GLY A 16 11.92 26.97 -24.52
CA GLY A 16 10.61 27.45 -24.08
C GLY A 16 10.69 28.02 -22.65
N ALA A 17 10.32 29.28 -22.50
CA ALA A 17 10.21 29.92 -21.18
C ALA A 17 9.11 29.20 -20.39
N VAL A 18 9.48 28.55 -19.29
CA VAL A 18 8.53 27.86 -18.40
C VAL A 18 7.62 28.89 -17.74
N THR A 19 6.31 28.72 -17.90
CA THR A 19 5.30 29.63 -17.36
C THR A 19 4.83 29.19 -15.97
N VAL A 20 4.18 30.10 -15.23
CA VAL A 20 3.54 29.77 -13.95
C VAL A 20 2.47 28.68 -14.11
N SER A 21 1.79 28.64 -15.27
CA SER A 21 0.82 27.60 -15.59
C SER A 21 1.48 26.22 -15.69
N ASP A 22 2.67 26.14 -16.31
CA ASP A 22 3.42 24.89 -16.42
C ASP A 22 3.82 24.37 -15.01
N VAL A 23 4.21 25.26 -14.11
CA VAL A 23 4.54 24.91 -12.72
C VAL A 23 3.30 24.41 -11.95
N GLN A 24 2.14 25.06 -12.12
CA GLN A 24 0.89 24.63 -11.49
C GLN A 24 0.45 23.24 -11.98
N GLU A 25 0.58 22.97 -13.28
CA GLU A 25 0.26 21.66 -13.83
C GLU A 25 1.22 20.58 -13.32
N LEU A 26 2.52 20.91 -13.18
CA LEU A 26 3.49 20.00 -12.55
C LEU A 26 3.16 19.69 -11.10
N MET A 27 2.74 20.70 -10.30
CA MET A 27 2.34 20.48 -8.91
C MET A 27 1.13 19.55 -8.81
N ARG A 28 0.10 19.77 -9.65
CA ARG A 28 -1.07 18.88 -9.70
C ARG A 28 -0.69 17.45 -10.09
N ARG A 29 0.14 17.28 -11.12
CA ARG A 29 0.61 15.94 -11.55
C ARG A 29 1.43 15.25 -10.47
N LYS A 30 2.24 15.99 -9.71
CA LYS A 30 3.00 15.47 -8.57
C LYS A 30 2.05 14.88 -7.51
N GLU A 31 1.03 15.63 -7.09
CA GLU A 31 0.06 15.16 -6.08
C GLU A 31 -0.66 13.88 -6.53
N GLU A 32 -1.03 13.80 -7.79
CA GLU A 32 -1.66 12.61 -8.37
C GLU A 32 -0.73 11.39 -8.35
N ILE A 33 0.54 11.57 -8.71
CA ILE A 33 1.55 10.51 -8.64
C ILE A 33 1.79 10.08 -7.19
N GLU A 34 1.90 11.01 -6.25
CA GLU A 34 2.08 10.70 -4.82
C GLU A 34 0.89 9.91 -4.27
N ALA A 35 -0.34 10.29 -4.61
CA ALA A 35 -1.54 9.56 -4.23
C ALA A 35 -1.56 8.14 -4.82
N GLN A 36 -1.15 7.98 -6.09
CA GLN A 36 -1.07 6.68 -6.74
C GLN A 36 -0.01 5.78 -6.11
N ILE A 37 1.15 6.33 -5.78
CA ILE A 37 2.22 5.61 -5.06
C ILE A 37 1.73 5.18 -3.69
N LYS A 38 1.08 6.07 -2.93
CA LYS A 38 0.53 5.75 -1.62
C LYS A 38 -0.51 4.64 -1.71
N ALA A 39 -1.44 4.70 -2.66
CA ALA A 39 -2.44 3.65 -2.87
C ALA A 39 -1.81 2.30 -3.22
N ASN A 40 -0.78 2.30 -4.07
CA ASN A 40 -0.05 1.08 -4.44
C ASN A 40 0.74 0.52 -3.26
N TYR A 41 1.34 1.39 -2.44
CA TYR A 41 2.05 1.00 -1.22
C TYR A 41 1.08 0.41 -0.18
N ASP A 42 -0.03 1.08 0.09
CA ASP A 42 -1.07 0.61 1.02
C ASP A 42 -1.65 -0.74 0.57
N MET A 43 -1.79 -0.96 -0.75
CA MET A 43 -2.21 -2.25 -1.30
C MET A 43 -1.17 -3.36 -1.02
N LEU A 44 0.12 -3.08 -1.23
CA LEU A 44 1.21 -4.03 -0.95
C LEU A 44 1.35 -4.33 0.55
N GLU A 45 1.04 -3.34 1.39
CA GLU A 45 1.11 -3.43 2.86
C GLU A 45 -0.17 -3.97 3.52
N SER A 46 -1.27 -4.14 2.76
CA SER A 46 -2.60 -4.50 3.27
C SER A 46 -2.70 -5.92 3.84
N GLY A 47 -1.65 -6.73 3.68
CA GLY A 47 -1.54 -8.08 4.25
C GLY A 47 -0.80 -8.12 5.58
N LEU A 48 -0.87 -9.29 6.22
CA LEU A 48 0.03 -9.63 7.32
C LEU A 48 1.47 -9.69 6.80
N GLN A 49 2.38 -9.03 7.51
CA GLN A 49 3.81 -9.06 7.25
C GLN A 49 4.52 -9.91 8.31
N ALA A 50 5.74 -10.32 8.00
CA ALA A 50 6.63 -10.89 9.01
C ALA A 50 6.85 -9.87 10.13
N ASP A 51 6.97 -10.37 11.36
CA ASP A 51 7.19 -9.57 12.58
C ASP A 51 6.01 -8.67 13.00
N ASP A 52 4.84 -8.81 12.38
CA ASP A 52 3.61 -8.15 12.85
C ASP A 52 3.18 -8.75 14.22
N GLU A 53 3.06 -7.88 15.22
CA GLU A 53 2.51 -8.27 16.52
C GLU A 53 0.98 -8.19 16.47
N ILE A 54 0.30 -9.32 16.41
CA ILE A 54 -1.16 -9.37 16.42
C ILE A 54 -1.69 -9.01 17.81
N VAL A 55 -2.42 -7.90 17.91
CA VAL A 55 -3.08 -7.46 19.16
C VAL A 55 -4.55 -7.84 19.20
N GLU A 56 -5.22 -7.87 18.04
CA GLU A 56 -6.62 -8.26 17.91
C GLU A 56 -6.82 -9.04 16.62
N PHE A 57 -7.62 -10.11 16.67
CA PHE A 57 -7.94 -10.96 15.54
C PHE A 57 -9.42 -11.32 15.57
N GLY A 58 -10.24 -10.57 14.84
CA GLY A 58 -11.69 -10.73 14.83
C GLY A 58 -12.28 -10.47 16.21
N SER A 59 -12.86 -11.51 16.82
CA SER A 59 -13.40 -11.45 18.19
C SER A 59 -12.35 -11.71 19.27
N VAL A 60 -11.13 -12.12 18.91
CA VAL A 60 -10.06 -12.41 19.86
C VAL A 60 -9.22 -11.15 20.08
N ASN A 61 -8.93 -10.80 21.32
CA ASN A 61 -8.11 -9.66 21.73
C ASN A 61 -7.27 -10.01 22.96
N THR A 62 -6.44 -9.08 23.42
CA THR A 62 -5.55 -9.27 24.58
C THR A 62 -6.27 -9.60 25.90
N GLN A 63 -7.58 -9.35 26.00
CA GLN A 63 -8.37 -9.63 27.21
C GLN A 63 -8.96 -11.04 27.23
N ASN A 64 -9.24 -11.63 26.06
CA ASN A 64 -9.88 -12.95 25.93
C ASN A 64 -8.99 -14.01 25.25
N PHE A 65 -7.77 -13.64 24.88
CA PHE A 65 -6.80 -14.57 24.31
C PHE A 65 -6.32 -15.57 25.36
N GLN A 66 -6.68 -16.85 25.18
CA GLN A 66 -6.24 -17.95 26.03
C GLN A 66 -5.19 -18.81 25.33
N SER A 67 -5.38 -19.06 24.03
CA SER A 67 -4.46 -19.85 23.22
C SER A 67 -4.66 -19.55 21.74
N LEU A 68 -3.68 -19.96 20.91
CA LEU A 68 -3.78 -19.90 19.46
C LEU A 68 -4.95 -20.69 18.86
N HIS A 69 -5.52 -21.64 19.61
CA HIS A 69 -6.71 -22.38 19.19
C HIS A 69 -7.92 -21.46 18.97
N ASN A 70 -8.03 -20.36 19.74
CA ASN A 70 -9.11 -19.39 19.59
C ASN A 70 -9.02 -18.68 18.23
N ILE A 71 -7.79 -18.35 17.80
CA ILE A 71 -7.54 -17.78 16.48
C ILE A 71 -7.94 -18.77 15.39
N GLY A 72 -7.48 -20.02 15.49
CA GLY A 72 -7.85 -21.07 14.54
C GLY A 72 -9.36 -21.27 14.41
N SER A 73 -10.07 -21.26 15.54
CA SER A 73 -11.54 -21.34 15.56
C SER A 73 -12.18 -20.16 14.83
N VAL A 74 -11.74 -18.93 15.11
CA VAL A 74 -12.27 -17.71 14.48
C VAL A 74 -12.02 -17.67 12.97
N VAL A 75 -10.82 -18.08 12.55
CA VAL A 75 -10.43 -18.21 11.13
C VAL A 75 -11.34 -19.21 10.42
N GLN A 76 -11.58 -20.38 11.01
CA GLN A 76 -12.39 -21.44 10.41
C GLN A 76 -13.86 -21.03 10.28
N HIS A 77 -14.44 -20.38 11.30
CA HIS A 77 -15.82 -19.87 11.23
C HIS A 77 -16.00 -18.69 10.26
N SER A 78 -14.89 -18.05 9.87
CA SER A 78 -14.87 -16.88 8.99
C SER A 78 -14.28 -17.21 7.61
N GLU A 79 -14.18 -18.48 7.24
CA GLU A 79 -13.77 -18.89 5.89
C GLU A 79 -14.64 -18.20 4.83
N GLY A 80 -14.01 -17.51 3.89
CA GLY A 80 -14.67 -16.73 2.83
C GLY A 80 -15.27 -15.39 3.30
N LYS A 81 -15.08 -14.99 4.56
CA LYS A 81 -15.63 -13.73 5.11
C LYS A 81 -14.53 -12.76 5.52
N PRO A 82 -14.73 -11.43 5.37
CA PRO A 82 -13.76 -10.44 5.82
C PRO A 82 -13.67 -10.43 7.34
N LEU A 83 -12.43 -10.40 7.83
CA LEU A 83 -12.06 -10.44 9.23
C LEU A 83 -11.11 -9.29 9.54
N ASN A 84 -11.47 -8.48 10.53
CA ASN A 84 -10.65 -7.36 10.95
C ASN A 84 -9.56 -7.87 11.89
N VAL A 85 -8.31 -7.56 11.58
CA VAL A 85 -7.14 -7.91 12.37
C VAL A 85 -6.39 -6.63 12.66
N THR A 86 -6.02 -6.43 13.92
CA THR A 86 -5.20 -5.31 14.32
C THR A 86 -3.82 -5.80 14.71
N VAL A 87 -2.80 -5.21 14.10
CA VAL A 87 -1.39 -5.55 14.33
C VAL A 87 -0.60 -4.32 14.77
N ILE A 88 0.50 -4.53 15.47
CA ILE A 88 1.54 -3.53 15.67
C ILE A 88 2.70 -3.88 14.73
N ARG A 89 3.03 -2.95 13.83
CA ARG A 89 4.15 -3.04 12.90
C ARG A 89 5.08 -1.87 13.19
N ARG A 90 6.35 -2.15 13.53
CA ARG A 90 7.36 -1.11 13.84
C ARG A 90 6.91 -0.11 14.93
N GLY A 91 6.09 -0.56 15.87
CA GLY A 91 5.54 0.29 16.94
C GLY A 91 4.26 1.07 16.57
N GLU A 92 3.80 1.00 15.33
CA GLU A 92 2.55 1.62 14.88
C GLU A 92 1.41 0.61 14.78
N LYS A 93 0.19 1.02 15.11
CA LYS A 93 -1.00 0.16 15.07
C LYS A 93 -1.64 0.20 13.68
N HIS A 94 -1.70 -0.93 13.00
CA HIS A 94 -2.33 -1.08 11.68
C HIS A 94 -3.58 -1.96 11.76
N GLN A 95 -4.66 -1.51 11.12
CA GLN A 95 -5.87 -2.31 10.94
C GLN A 95 -5.86 -2.93 9.55
N LEU A 96 -5.92 -4.25 9.51
CA LEU A 96 -5.90 -5.07 8.31
C LEU A 96 -7.24 -5.80 8.15
N ARG A 97 -7.60 -6.08 6.91
CA ARG A 97 -8.76 -6.90 6.58
C ARG A 97 -8.28 -8.16 5.88
N LEU A 98 -8.42 -9.29 6.55
CA LEU A 98 -8.07 -10.59 6.00
C LEU A 98 -9.33 -11.34 5.59
N VAL A 99 -9.26 -12.11 4.51
CA VAL A 99 -10.33 -13.03 4.13
C VAL A 99 -9.73 -14.43 4.19
N PRO A 100 -10.00 -15.21 5.25
CA PRO A 100 -9.51 -16.58 5.32
C PRO A 100 -9.99 -17.40 4.13
N THR A 101 -9.06 -18.00 3.39
CA THR A 101 -9.37 -18.76 2.19
C THR A 101 -8.43 -19.94 2.06
N ARG A 102 -8.91 -21.04 1.48
CA ARG A 102 -8.05 -22.16 1.12
C ARG A 102 -7.07 -21.73 0.05
N TRP A 103 -5.83 -22.12 0.24
CA TRP A 103 -4.72 -21.85 -0.66
C TRP A 103 -3.93 -23.14 -0.88
N ALA A 104 -2.91 -23.11 -1.75
CA ALA A 104 -2.13 -24.30 -2.09
C ALA A 104 -1.34 -24.90 -0.90
N GLY A 105 -1.20 -24.17 0.21
CA GLY A 105 -0.52 -24.62 1.42
C GLY A 105 -1.47 -25.07 2.53
N LYS A 106 -0.93 -25.15 3.76
CA LYS A 106 -1.68 -25.60 4.93
C LYS A 106 -2.50 -24.46 5.54
N GLY A 107 -3.75 -24.73 5.92
CA GLY A 107 -4.61 -23.78 6.63
C GLY A 107 -5.31 -22.77 5.73
N LEU A 108 -5.80 -21.68 6.32
CA LEU A 108 -6.66 -20.68 5.65
C LEU A 108 -6.06 -19.26 5.57
N LEU A 109 -4.91 -19.03 6.20
CA LEU A 109 -4.28 -17.69 6.25
C LEU A 109 -2.96 -17.60 5.49
N GLY A 110 -2.29 -18.73 5.28
CA GLY A 110 -0.98 -18.75 4.62
C GLY A 110 0.20 -18.22 5.44
N CYS A 111 0.00 -17.91 6.71
CA CYS A 111 1.05 -17.51 7.65
C CYS A 111 1.08 -18.41 8.88
N ASN A 112 2.23 -18.44 9.55
CA ASN A 112 2.37 -19.08 10.85
C ASN A 112 2.24 -18.04 11.95
N ILE A 113 1.28 -18.21 12.86
CA ILE A 113 1.09 -17.33 14.01
C ILE A 113 1.71 -18.03 15.22
N ILE A 114 2.61 -17.33 15.91
CA ILE A 114 3.30 -17.83 17.10
C ILE A 114 2.94 -16.97 18.31
N PRO A 115 2.88 -17.55 19.52
CA PRO A 115 2.66 -16.75 20.72
C PRO A 115 3.93 -15.98 21.06
N LEU A 116 3.81 -14.68 21.29
CA LEU A 116 4.88 -13.85 21.83
C LEU A 116 4.95 -14.07 23.35
N GLN A 117 6.03 -14.70 23.81
CA GLN A 117 6.38 -14.69 25.24
C GLN A 117 7.11 -13.38 25.53
N ARG A 118 6.54 -12.56 26.41
CA ARG A 118 7.21 -11.39 27.01
C ARG A 118 7.59 -11.70 28.44
#